data_AF-A0A963JPR6-F1
#
_entry.id   AF-A0A963JPR6-F1
#
_cell.length_a   1.000
_cell.length_b   1.000
_cell.length_c   1.000
_cell.angle_alpha   90.00
_cell.angle_beta   90.00
_cell.angle_gamma   90.00
#
_symmetry.space_group_name_H-M   'P 1'
#
loop_
_entity.id
_entity.type
_entity.pdbx_description
1 polymer ?
#
loop_
_entity_poly.entity_id
_entity_poly.type
_entity_poly.pdbx_seq_one_letter_code
_entity_poly.pdbx_strand_id
1 'polypeptide(L)'
;TQTPGNELKMNVPGDFSFDTGRADIKPEMRPVLNSLVAGMMNNPAVQARIIGHTDSTGTDAINNPLSVNRAASTRNYLVSQGIAANRIHIDGRGSYEPIASNDTMAGRAQNRRVEIYMFELAQAPQQQMPQQQYPQQQTAPQYPHQQYPRQEYPQQPVNYPPQSGYY
;
A
#
# COMPACT_ATOMS: atom_id res chain seq x y z
N THR A 1 18.36 3.10 -1.95
CA THR A 1 18.82 2.90 -3.35
C THR A 1 17.61 2.92 -4.26
N GLN A 2 17.70 3.50 -5.47
CA GLN A 2 16.62 3.43 -6.45
C GLN A 2 16.62 2.04 -7.11
N THR A 3 15.47 1.37 -7.16
CA THR A 3 15.31 0.10 -7.87
C THR A 3 14.86 0.36 -9.32
N PRO A 4 14.88 -0.63 -10.24
CA PRO A 4 14.58 -0.45 -11.66
C PRO A 4 13.16 0.07 -12.01
N GLY A 5 12.29 0.31 -11.03
CA GLY A 5 10.89 0.73 -11.22
C GLY A 5 10.52 2.06 -10.56
N ASN A 6 11.46 3.01 -10.42
CA ASN A 6 11.26 4.28 -9.68
C ASN A 6 10.86 4.08 -8.21
N GLU A 7 11.27 2.97 -7.60
CA GLU A 7 10.99 2.67 -6.19
C GLU A 7 12.22 3.00 -5.34
N LEU A 8 12.02 3.81 -4.30
CA LEU A 8 13.02 4.10 -3.29
C LEU A 8 12.99 3.00 -2.23
N LYS A 9 14.03 2.17 -2.20
CA LYS A 9 14.23 1.18 -1.13
C LYS A 9 14.94 1.84 0.06
N MET A 10 14.29 1.76 1.22
CA MET A 10 14.84 2.09 2.53
C MET A 10 14.95 0.81 3.36
N ASN A 11 16.18 0.46 3.73
CA ASN A 11 16.45 -0.61 4.68
C ASN A 11 16.57 -0.01 6.07
N VAL A 12 15.75 -0.48 7.01
CA VAL A 12 15.88 -0.13 8.42
C VAL A 12 16.50 -1.33 9.15
N PRO A 13 17.74 -1.24 9.65
CA PRO A 13 18.40 -2.37 10.29
C PRO A 13 17.61 -2.88 11.51
N GLY A 14 17.64 -4.20 11.72
CA GLY A 14 16.80 -4.84 12.72
C GLY A 14 17.07 -4.43 14.18
N ASP A 15 18.32 -4.10 14.52
CA ASP A 15 18.74 -3.65 15.86
C ASP A 15 17.95 -2.42 16.36
N PHE A 16 17.56 -1.56 15.42
CA PHE A 16 16.79 -0.33 15.67
C PHE A 16 15.29 -0.53 15.51
N SER A 17 14.86 -1.69 15.02
CA SER A 17 13.48 -1.92 14.58
C SER A 17 12.66 -2.67 15.64
N PHE A 18 13.12 -3.85 16.06
CA PHE A 18 12.33 -4.77 16.91
C PHE A 18 13.20 -5.61 17.85
N ASP A 19 12.67 -5.91 19.03
CA ASP A 19 13.25 -6.91 19.93
C ASP A 19 12.95 -8.35 19.47
N THR A 20 13.71 -9.31 19.99
CA THR A 20 13.55 -10.73 19.69
C THR A 20 12.14 -11.22 20.03
N GLY A 21 11.46 -11.87 19.08
CA GLY A 21 10.09 -12.37 19.25
C GLY A 21 9.02 -11.28 19.38
N ARG A 22 9.36 -10.00 19.22
CA ARG A 22 8.42 -8.87 19.34
C ARG A 22 8.11 -8.24 18.00
N ALA A 23 6.92 -7.64 17.92
CA ALA A 23 6.46 -6.81 16.81
C ALA A 23 6.27 -5.34 17.20
N ASP A 24 6.59 -4.97 18.45
CA ASP A 24 6.54 -3.58 18.88
C ASP A 24 7.70 -2.79 18.29
N ILE A 25 7.37 -1.64 17.69
CA ILE A 25 8.37 -0.75 17.12
C ILE A 25 9.18 -0.12 18.25
N LYS A 26 10.50 -0.24 18.15
CA LYS A 26 11.40 0.42 19.10
C LYS A 26 11.42 1.94 18.90
N PRO A 27 11.60 2.74 19.96
CA PRO A 27 11.65 4.20 19.87
C PRO A 27 12.66 4.74 18.86
N GLU A 28 13.80 4.06 18.70
CA GLU A 28 14.88 4.43 17.78
C GLU A 28 14.47 4.37 16.31
N MET A 29 13.43 3.61 15.97
CA MET A 29 12.90 3.54 14.62
C MET A 29 12.05 4.77 14.26
N ARG A 30 11.44 5.42 15.25
CA ARG A 30 10.45 6.48 15.03
C ARG A 30 10.97 7.65 14.20
N PRO A 31 12.20 8.16 14.40
CA PRO A 31 12.75 9.23 13.55
C PRO A 31 12.79 8.85 12.06
N VAL A 32 13.16 7.60 11.75
CA VAL A 32 13.20 7.08 10.38
C VAL A 32 11.79 7.03 9.78
N LEU A 33 10.82 6.52 10.55
CA LEU A 33 9.42 6.49 10.11
C LEU A 33 8.82 7.89 9.96
N ASN A 34 9.24 8.87 10.78
CA ASN A 34 8.79 10.25 10.65
C ASN A 34 9.28 10.90 9.35
N SER A 35 10.52 10.62 8.93
CA SER A 35 11.02 11.07 7.63
C SER A 35 10.22 10.48 6.46
N LEU A 36 9.82 9.21 6.57
CA LEU A 36 8.95 8.55 5.61
C LEU A 36 7.56 9.21 5.55
N VAL A 37 6.95 9.48 6.71
CA VAL A 37 5.65 10.18 6.80
C VAL A 37 5.73 11.54 6.10
N ALA A 38 6.76 12.33 6.37
CA ALA A 38 6.94 13.64 5.74
C ALA A 38 7.00 13.52 4.20
N GLY A 39 7.75 12.54 3.68
CA GLY A 39 7.82 12.28 2.24
C GLY A 39 6.47 11.89 1.62
N MET A 40 5.70 11.03 2.31
CA MET A 40 4.38 10.58 1.83
C MET A 40 3.29 11.65 1.95
N MET A 41 3.38 12.56 2.93
CA MET A 41 2.47 13.69 3.07
C MET A 41 2.70 14.72 1.96
N ASN A 42 3.95 15.01 1.62
CA ASN A 42 4.29 15.96 0.57
C ASN A 42 3.93 15.45 -0.84
N ASN A 43 3.87 14.13 -1.03
CA ASN A 43 3.57 13.50 -2.32
C ASN A 43 2.40 12.50 -2.19
N PRO A 44 1.14 12.92 -2.41
CA PRO A 44 -0.04 12.05 -2.29
C PRO A 44 -0.05 10.82 -3.22
N ALA A 45 0.66 10.88 -4.34
CA ALA A 45 0.78 9.77 -5.31
C ALA A 45 1.69 8.63 -4.83
N VAL A 46 2.55 8.89 -3.85
CA VAL A 46 3.47 7.88 -3.31
C VAL A 46 2.71 6.85 -2.48
N GLN A 47 3.07 5.59 -2.65
CA GLN A 47 2.64 4.48 -1.80
C GLN A 47 3.85 3.88 -1.09
N ALA A 48 3.57 3.09 -0.07
CA ALA A 48 4.57 2.31 0.65
C ALA A 48 4.26 0.82 0.59
N ARG A 49 5.30 0.00 0.47
CA ARG A 49 5.24 -1.45 0.71
C ARG A 49 6.22 -1.78 1.83
N ILE A 50 5.73 -2.47 2.85
CA ILE A 50 6.49 -2.82 4.04
C ILE A 50 6.59 -4.34 4.11
N ILE A 51 7.81 -4.85 4.17
CA ILE A 51 8.08 -6.28 4.29
C ILE A 51 8.72 -6.55 5.63
N GLY A 52 8.11 -7.41 6.45
CA GLY A 52 8.71 -7.84 7.71
C GLY A 52 9.54 -9.09 7.57
N HIS A 53 10.60 -9.18 8.37
CA HIS A 53 11.48 -10.35 8.44
C HIS A 53 11.76 -10.71 9.90
N THR A 54 12.15 -11.98 10.11
CA THR A 54 12.63 -12.50 11.40
C THR A 54 14.05 -13.01 11.28
N ASP A 55 14.68 -13.27 12.42
CA ASP A 55 15.82 -14.19 12.44
C ASP A 55 15.32 -15.64 12.42
N SER A 56 16.24 -16.60 12.35
CA SER A 56 15.89 -18.03 12.29
C SER A 56 15.60 -18.66 13.66
N THR A 57 15.42 -17.87 14.72
CA THR A 57 15.07 -18.41 16.05
C THR A 57 13.58 -18.74 16.06
N GLY A 58 13.24 -20.00 16.30
CA GLY A 58 11.86 -20.47 16.28
C GLY A 58 11.49 -21.18 14.97
N THR A 59 10.22 -21.56 14.85
CA THR A 59 9.69 -22.30 13.69
C THR A 59 9.03 -21.37 12.69
N ASP A 60 8.85 -21.83 11.45
CA ASP A 60 8.10 -21.08 10.42
C ASP A 60 6.68 -20.72 10.87
N ALA A 61 6.03 -21.60 11.64
CA ALA A 61 4.71 -21.35 12.22
C ALA A 61 4.69 -20.14 13.19
N ILE A 62 5.84 -19.79 13.78
CA ILE A 62 6.02 -18.60 14.63
C ILE A 62 6.52 -17.41 13.79
N ASN A 63 7.50 -17.65 12.92
CA ASN A 63 8.20 -16.59 12.20
C ASN A 63 7.36 -15.96 11.09
N ASN A 64 6.55 -16.75 10.38
CA ASN A 64 5.67 -16.24 9.34
C ASN A 64 4.67 -15.20 9.90
N PRO A 65 3.85 -15.50 10.92
CA PRO A 65 2.95 -14.49 11.49
C PRO A 65 3.71 -13.35 12.19
N LEU A 66 4.85 -13.61 12.85
CA LEU A 66 5.65 -12.56 13.48
C LEU A 66 6.15 -11.53 12.45
N SER A 67 6.60 -11.99 11.29
CA SER A 67 7.06 -11.12 10.22
C SER A 67 5.95 -10.21 9.69
N VAL A 68 4.74 -10.75 9.47
CA VAL A 68 3.56 -9.97 9.06
C VAL A 68 3.17 -8.97 10.15
N ASN A 69 3.19 -9.38 11.42
CA ASN A 69 2.86 -8.50 12.55
C ASN A 69 3.82 -7.32 12.67
N ARG A 70 5.12 -7.51 12.40
CA ARG A 70 6.11 -6.42 12.35
C ARG A 70 5.76 -5.41 11.26
N ALA A 71 5.47 -5.88 10.05
CA ALA A 71 5.05 -5.01 8.96
C ALA A 71 3.74 -4.27 9.28
N ALA A 72 2.78 -4.96 9.92
CA ALA A 72 1.52 -4.37 10.37
C ALA A 72 1.73 -3.29 11.45
N SER A 73 2.60 -3.51 12.43
CA SER A 73 2.96 -2.50 13.43
C SER A 73 3.52 -1.24 12.77
N THR A 74 4.47 -1.40 11.84
CA THR A 74 5.04 -0.27 11.07
C THR A 74 3.95 0.47 10.29
N ARG A 75 3.06 -0.24 9.58
CA ARG A 75 1.91 0.37 8.91
C ARG A 75 1.05 1.16 9.90
N ASN A 76 0.69 0.55 11.02
CA ASN A 76 -0.18 1.17 12.02
C ASN A 76 0.43 2.46 12.59
N TYR A 77 1.76 2.49 12.75
CA TYR A 77 2.47 3.72 13.10
C TYR A 77 2.28 4.79 12.03
N LEU A 78 2.54 4.50 10.75
CA LEU A 78 2.36 5.49 9.66
C LEU A 78 0.91 5.98 9.56
N VAL A 79 -0.07 5.08 9.76
CA VAL A 79 -1.49 5.43 9.80
C VAL A 79 -1.81 6.35 10.97
N SER A 80 -1.25 6.09 12.15
CA SER A 80 -1.41 6.97 13.32
C SER A 80 -0.85 8.37 13.10
N GLN A 81 0.11 8.50 12.16
CA GLN A 81 0.68 9.78 11.77
C GLN A 81 -0.11 10.46 10.63
N GLY A 82 -1.21 9.87 10.15
CA GLY A 82 -2.10 10.48 9.16
C GLY A 82 -1.95 9.96 7.73
N ILE A 83 -1.13 8.94 7.47
CA ILE A 83 -1.06 8.30 6.16
C ILE A 83 -2.28 7.38 5.96
N ALA A 84 -3.00 7.53 4.86
CA ALA A 84 -4.16 6.68 4.57
C ALA A 84 -3.74 5.21 4.40
N ALA A 85 -4.45 4.29 5.06
CA ALA A 85 -4.09 2.87 5.10
C ALA A 85 -4.04 2.21 3.71
N ASN A 86 -4.88 2.66 2.78
CA ASN A 86 -4.90 2.16 1.40
C ASN A 86 -3.65 2.52 0.57
N ARG A 87 -2.79 3.42 1.07
CA ARG A 87 -1.50 3.76 0.46
C ARG A 87 -0.36 2.87 0.96
N ILE A 88 -0.64 1.93 1.87
CA ILE A 88 0.38 1.10 2.51
C ILE A 88 0.03 -0.38 2.34
N HIS A 89 0.91 -1.11 1.69
CA HIS A 89 0.83 -2.56 1.54
C HIS A 89 1.81 -3.24 2.50
N ILE A 90 1.43 -4.39 3.05
CA ILE A 90 2.29 -5.15 3.96
C ILE A 90 2.48 -6.59 3.46
N ASP A 91 3.65 -7.15 3.73
CA ASP A 91 3.98 -8.55 3.48
C ASP A 91 4.93 -9.07 4.60
N GLY A 92 5.04 -10.38 4.75
CA GLY A 92 5.92 -11.04 5.70
C GLY A 92 6.70 -12.17 5.05
N ARG A 93 8.01 -12.20 5.27
CA ARG A 93 8.93 -13.21 4.67
C ARG A 93 9.50 -14.19 5.68
N GLY A 94 8.99 -14.20 6.91
CA GLY A 94 9.55 -15.03 7.99
C GLY A 94 11.06 -14.88 8.07
N SER A 95 11.77 -16.00 8.16
CA SER A 95 13.23 -16.07 8.16
C SER A 95 13.85 -16.44 6.80
N TYR A 96 13.07 -16.44 5.72
CA TYR A 96 13.49 -16.99 4.42
C TYR A 96 14.48 -16.11 3.64
N GLU A 97 14.58 -14.82 3.98
CA GLU A 97 15.45 -13.85 3.30
C GLU A 97 16.42 -13.20 4.31
N PRO A 98 17.42 -13.93 4.82
CA PRO A 98 18.42 -13.37 5.72
C PRO A 98 19.38 -12.45 4.97
N ILE A 99 19.77 -11.35 5.61
CA ILE A 99 20.79 -10.42 5.10
C ILE A 99 22.12 -10.55 5.84
N ALA A 100 22.14 -11.33 6.93
CA ALA A 100 23.31 -11.64 7.73
C ALA A 100 23.23 -13.06 8.29
N SER A 101 24.35 -13.60 8.80
CA SER A 101 24.39 -14.94 9.39
C SER A 101 23.47 -15.04 10.61
N ASN A 102 22.65 -16.08 10.67
CA ASN A 102 21.84 -16.39 11.85
C ASN A 102 22.62 -17.10 12.96
N ASP A 103 23.89 -17.45 12.74
CA ASP A 103 24.72 -18.17 13.69
C ASP A 103 25.28 -17.24 14.78
N THR A 104 25.24 -15.93 14.54
CA THR A 104 25.74 -14.91 15.48
C THR A 104 24.60 -14.09 16.07
N MET A 105 24.77 -13.57 17.28
CA MET A 105 23.78 -12.65 17.89
C MET A 105 23.60 -11.38 17.06
N ALA A 106 24.71 -10.82 16.54
CA ALA A 106 24.70 -9.61 15.72
C ALA A 106 23.97 -9.83 14.39
N GLY A 107 24.26 -10.92 13.67
CA GLY A 107 23.60 -11.19 12.39
C GLY A 107 22.10 -11.52 12.54
N ARG A 108 21.70 -12.21 13.61
CA ARG A 108 20.28 -12.36 13.96
C ARG A 108 19.61 -11.02 14.20
N ALA A 109 20.28 -10.11 14.90
CA ALA A 109 19.76 -8.78 15.16
C ALA A 109 19.52 -7.98 13.87
N GLN A 110 20.45 -8.06 12.90
CA GLN A 110 20.27 -7.48 11.58
C GLN A 110 19.11 -8.10 10.79
N ASN A 111 18.84 -9.40 10.96
CA ASN A 111 17.73 -10.08 10.27
C ASN A 111 16.34 -9.71 10.82
N ARG A 112 16.23 -9.24 12.07
CA ARG A 112 14.97 -8.78 12.70
C ARG A 112 14.52 -7.39 12.22
N ARG A 113 14.33 -7.25 10.91
CA ARG A 113 14.15 -5.96 10.24
C ARG A 113 12.79 -5.83 9.57
N VAL A 114 12.51 -4.61 9.08
CA VAL A 114 11.55 -4.37 8.01
C VAL A 114 12.24 -3.66 6.86
N GLU A 115 11.81 -4.01 5.66
CA GLU A 115 12.21 -3.31 4.44
C GLU A 115 11.04 -2.46 3.98
N ILE A 116 11.29 -1.17 3.73
CA ILE A 116 10.26 -0.23 3.33
C ILE A 116 10.60 0.28 1.94
N TYR A 117 9.63 0.18 1.05
CA TYR A 117 9.76 0.60 -0.32
C TYR A 117 8.72 1.70 -0.60
N MET A 118 9.17 2.83 -1.14
CA MET A 118 8.28 3.89 -1.59
C MET A 118 8.25 3.88 -3.11
N PHE A 119 7.06 3.88 -3.69
CA PHE A 119 6.89 3.95 -5.14
C PHE A 119 5.73 4.87 -5.44
N GLU A 120 5.82 5.61 -6.54
CA GLU A 120 4.65 6.28 -7.08
C GLU A 120 3.85 5.23 -7.83
N LEU A 121 2.51 5.23 -7.67
CA LEU A 121 1.71 4.61 -8.71
C LEU A 121 2.09 5.33 -10.00
N ALA A 122 2.71 4.61 -10.94
CA ALA A 122 2.84 5.12 -12.29
C ALA A 122 1.45 5.64 -12.64
N GLN A 123 1.34 6.95 -12.94
CA GLN A 123 0.12 7.47 -13.53
C GLN A 123 -0.17 6.49 -14.65
N ALA A 124 -1.30 5.75 -14.58
CA ALA A 124 -1.77 5.00 -15.74
C ALA A 124 -1.59 6.00 -16.88
N PRO A 125 -0.74 5.71 -17.90
CA PRO A 125 -0.32 6.72 -18.85
C PRO A 125 -1.60 7.42 -19.20
N GLN A 126 -1.71 8.71 -18.83
CA GLN A 126 -2.86 9.47 -19.23
C GLN A 126 -2.83 9.25 -20.72
N GLN A 127 -3.78 8.45 -21.20
CA GLN A 127 -3.98 8.34 -22.62
C GLN A 127 -4.29 9.79 -22.93
N GLN A 128 -3.29 10.50 -23.43
CA GLN A 128 -3.49 11.52 -24.40
C GLN A 128 -4.29 10.77 -25.44
N MET A 129 -5.61 10.68 -25.24
CA MET A 129 -6.52 10.56 -26.35
C MET A 129 -6.02 11.70 -27.22
N PRO A 130 -5.42 11.43 -28.39
CA PRO A 130 -5.07 12.51 -29.27
C PRO A 130 -6.35 13.31 -29.36
N GLN A 131 -6.29 14.60 -29.02
CA GLN A 131 -7.33 15.51 -29.45
C GLN A 131 -7.27 15.39 -30.97
N GLN A 132 -8.06 14.49 -31.54
CA GLN A 132 -8.38 14.58 -32.95
C GLN A 132 -9.03 15.95 -33.02
N GLN A 133 -8.27 16.91 -33.55
CA GLN A 133 -8.84 18.10 -34.12
C GLN A 133 -9.88 17.58 -35.10
N TYR A 134 -11.15 17.56 -34.68
CA TYR A 134 -12.24 17.38 -35.61
C TYR A 134 -12.10 18.56 -36.58
N PRO A 135 -11.78 18.31 -37.86
CA PRO A 135 -11.80 19.40 -38.82
C PRO A 135 -13.22 19.97 -38.79
N GLN A 136 -13.33 21.28 -38.56
CA GLN A 136 -14.60 21.94 -38.75
C GLN A 136 -15.01 21.77 -40.22
N GLN A 137 -16.17 21.13 -40.39
CA GLN A 137 -17.06 21.15 -41.55
C GLN A 137 -16.70 20.23 -42.73
N GLN A 138 -17.50 19.17 -42.85
CA GLN A 138 -18.33 18.96 -44.04
C GLN A 138 -19.62 18.23 -43.62
N THR A 139 -20.74 18.72 -44.15
CA THR A 139 -22.12 18.37 -43.83
C THR A 139 -22.38 16.86 -43.79
N ALA A 140 -23.00 16.38 -42.71
CA ALA A 140 -23.49 15.01 -42.62
C ALA A 140 -24.57 14.73 -43.68
N PRO A 141 -24.55 13.58 -44.38
CA PRO A 141 -25.74 13.13 -45.09
C PRO A 141 -26.85 12.86 -44.07
N GLN A 142 -28.01 13.49 -44.26
CA GLN A 142 -29.22 13.19 -43.50
C GLN A 142 -29.63 11.74 -43.76
N TYR A 143 -29.49 10.89 -42.74
CA TYR A 143 -30.15 9.60 -42.72
C TYR A 143 -31.57 9.78 -42.16
N PRO A 144 -32.61 9.24 -42.81
CA PRO A 144 -33.97 9.32 -42.30
C PRO A 144 -34.06 8.58 -40.96
N HIS A 145 -34.61 9.26 -39.95
CA HIS A 145 -34.80 8.74 -38.61
C HIS A 145 -35.85 7.61 -38.65
N GLN A 146 -35.44 6.37 -38.42
CA GLN A 146 -36.39 5.32 -38.05
C GLN A 146 -36.75 5.51 -36.58
N GLN A 147 -38.02 5.80 -36.31
CA GLN A 147 -38.57 5.87 -34.96
C GLN A 147 -38.65 4.45 -34.39
N TYR A 148 -37.83 4.16 -33.39
CA TYR A 148 -38.03 2.97 -32.55
C TYR A 148 -38.99 3.34 -31.41
N PRO A 149 -40.02 2.52 -31.12
CA PRO A 149 -40.93 2.79 -30.01
C PRO A 149 -40.20 2.66 -28.66
N ARG A 150 -40.49 3.59 -27.74
CA ARG A 150 -40.05 3.54 -26.34
C ARG A 150 -40.56 2.25 -25.69
N GLN A 151 -39.66 1.43 -25.16
CA GLN A 151 -40.02 0.43 -24.17
C GLN A 151 -40.11 1.12 -22.80
N GLU A 152 -41.31 1.13 -22.22
CA GLU A 152 -41.54 1.53 -20.84
C GLU A 152 -41.12 0.38 -19.91
N TYR A 153 -40.11 0.64 -19.07
CA TYR A 153 -39.75 -0.28 -17.99
C TYR A 153 -40.63 0.01 -16.76
N PRO A 154 -41.29 -1.00 -16.16
CA PRO A 154 -42.09 -0.77 -14.96
C PRO A 154 -41.20 -0.48 -13.75
N GLN A 155 -41.51 0.62 -13.06
CA GLN A 155 -40.90 1.02 -11.78
C GLN A 155 -41.36 0.06 -10.68
N GLN A 156 -40.41 -0.57 -9.98
CA GLN A 156 -40.72 -1.33 -8.75
C GLN A 156 -40.71 -0.38 -7.54
N PRO A 157 -41.67 -0.48 -6.61
CA PRO A 157 -41.67 0.35 -5.41
C PRO A 157 -40.61 -0.12 -4.41
N VAL A 158 -39.76 0.81 -3.96
CA VAL A 158 -38.77 0.59 -2.90
C VAL A 158 -39.46 0.75 -1.54
N ASN A 159 -39.53 -0.33 -0.76
CA ASN A 159 -40.06 -0.32 0.61
C ASN A 159 -38.89 -0.14 1.60
N TYR A 160 -38.91 0.95 2.37
CA TYR A 160 -37.93 1.22 3.43
C TYR A 160 -38.51 0.81 4.79
N PRO A 161 -37.75 0.07 5.63
CA PRO A 161 -38.16 -0.19 7.01
C PRO A 161 -37.96 1.06 7.90
N PRO A 162 -38.83 1.30 8.91
CA PRO A 162 -38.72 2.46 9.79
C PRO A 162 -37.53 2.36 10.74
N GLN A 163 -36.84 3.48 10.97
CA GLN A 163 -35.79 3.61 11.97
C GLN A 163 -36.39 3.74 13.38
N SER A 164 -36.03 2.83 14.28
CA SER A 164 -36.29 2.97 15.71
C SER A 164 -35.38 4.03 16.32
N GLY A 165 -35.97 5.13 16.78
CA GLY A 165 -35.31 6.13 17.59
C GLY A 165 -35.03 5.61 19.01
N TYR A 166 -33.82 5.86 19.50
CA TYR A 166 -33.48 5.71 20.91
C TYR A 166 -33.77 7.05 21.62
N TYR A 167 -34.58 6.98 22.68
CA TYR A 167 -34.57 7.95 23.78
C TYR A 167 -33.68 7.42 24.89
#